data_AF-A0A662A0A9-F1
#
_entry.id   AF-A0A662A0A9-F1
#
_cell.length_a   1.000
_cell.length_b   1.000
_cell.length_c   1.000
_cell.angle_alpha   90.00
_cell.angle_beta   90.00
_cell.angle_gamma   90.00
#
_symmetry.space_group_name_H-M   'P 1'
#
loop_
_entity.id
_entity.type
_entity.pdbx_description
1 polymer ?
#
loop_
_entity_poly.entity_id
_entity_poly.type
_entity_poly.pdbx_seq_one_letter_code
_entity_poly.pdbx_strand_id
1 'polypeptide(L)'
;MKKYLKSIIIYVSLIFLFIYLYRLDYFAFREVRFDLYPLIVSILLLWAGYVLSALSWWNILYRHHITVSVKLAIVSHGQAIFAKYIPGKIWTILGRASKVASHTDKSVSELSFISLKEQLVYLLIGILISIVPVYILYGISLVFFFVFLSGIGLFLIIFNKTIHNLLLWMLGKVMKKTPELPLLTIRNGLKLS
;
A
#
# COMPACT_ATOMS: atom_id res chain seq x y z
N MET A 1 22.98 1.70 0.83
CA MET A 1 22.65 2.43 -0.42
C MET A 1 23.02 3.90 -0.26
N LYS A 2 23.87 4.44 -1.15
CA LYS A 2 24.41 5.80 -1.06
C LYS A 2 23.26 6.82 -0.93
N LYS A 3 23.33 7.72 0.06
CA LYS A 3 22.33 8.75 0.40
C LYS A 3 21.76 9.47 -0.83
N TYR A 4 22.60 9.71 -1.83
CA TYR A 4 22.28 10.37 -3.09
C TYR A 4 21.31 9.61 -4.00
N LEU A 5 21.35 8.26 -4.02
CA LEU A 5 20.51 7.47 -4.92
C LEU A 5 19.02 7.64 -4.61
N LYS A 6 18.66 7.71 -3.32
CA LYS A 6 17.26 7.91 -2.90
C LYS A 6 16.74 9.29 -3.34
N SER A 7 17.55 10.33 -3.18
CA SER A 7 17.19 11.69 -3.62
C SER A 7 17.02 11.75 -5.13
N ILE A 8 17.94 11.15 -5.89
CA ILE A 8 17.86 11.10 -7.36
C ILE A 8 16.56 10.42 -7.81
N ILE A 9 16.19 9.27 -7.24
CA ILE A 9 14.95 8.57 -7.61
C ILE A 9 13.72 9.45 -7.37
N ILE A 10 13.68 10.18 -6.26
CA ILE A 10 12.55 11.08 -5.95
C ILE A 10 12.48 12.23 -6.97
N TYR A 11 13.59 12.91 -7.24
CA TYR A 11 13.61 14.02 -8.20
C TYR A 11 13.26 13.56 -9.61
N VAL A 12 13.80 12.43 -10.06
CA VAL A 12 13.48 11.83 -11.35
C VAL A 12 11.99 11.48 -11.42
N SER A 13 11.44 10.85 -10.37
CA SER A 13 10.00 10.54 -10.27
C SER A 13 9.12 11.79 -10.43
N LEU A 14 9.51 12.90 -9.81
CA LEU A 14 8.78 14.17 -9.92
C LEU A 14 8.88 14.77 -11.33
N ILE A 15 10.05 14.70 -11.98
CA ILE A 15 10.22 15.17 -13.36
C ILE A 15 9.32 14.37 -14.31
N PHE A 16 9.29 13.04 -14.19
CA PHE A 16 8.41 12.20 -15.00
C PHE A 16 6.93 12.51 -14.78
N LEU A 17 6.54 12.78 -13.53
CA LEU A 17 5.19 13.22 -13.21
C LEU A 17 4.84 14.53 -13.93
N PHE A 18 5.71 15.54 -13.89
CA PHE A 18 5.49 16.82 -14.57
C PHE A 18 5.38 16.66 -16.09
N ILE A 19 6.28 15.88 -16.71
CA ILE A 19 6.23 15.59 -18.16
C ILE A 19 4.91 14.90 -18.52
N TYR A 20 4.47 13.94 -17.71
CA TYR A 20 3.23 13.21 -17.92
C TYR A 20 1.99 14.13 -17.83
N LEU A 21 1.93 14.96 -16.79
CA LEU A 21 0.84 15.94 -16.60
C LEU A 21 0.78 16.95 -17.75
N TYR A 22 1.94 17.39 -18.24
CA TYR A 22 2.03 18.30 -19.37
C TYR A 22 1.55 17.65 -20.67
N ARG A 23 1.95 16.41 -20.96
CA ARG A 23 1.53 15.69 -22.17
C ARG A 23 0.03 15.41 -22.23
N LEU A 24 -0.64 15.32 -21.09
CA LEU A 24 -2.09 15.08 -21.02
C LEU A 24 -2.92 16.35 -20.92
N ASP A 25 -2.29 17.52 -21.10
CA ASP A 25 -2.93 18.84 -21.03
C ASP A 25 -3.69 19.08 -19.70
N TYR A 26 -3.26 18.39 -18.62
CA TYR A 26 -3.87 18.56 -17.29
C TYR A 26 -3.62 19.95 -16.67
N PHE A 27 -2.77 20.77 -17.31
CA PHE A 27 -2.55 22.17 -16.93
C PHE A 27 -3.45 23.15 -17.69
N ALA A 28 -4.28 22.71 -18.64
CA ALA A 28 -5.28 23.54 -19.28
C ALA A 28 -6.51 23.71 -18.37
N PHE A 29 -6.41 24.60 -17.37
CA PHE A 29 -7.48 24.88 -16.40
C PHE A 29 -8.68 25.66 -16.98
N ARG A 30 -8.92 25.60 -18.30
CA ARG A 30 -9.87 26.51 -18.99
C ARG A 30 -11.32 26.37 -18.51
N GLU A 31 -11.70 25.24 -17.93
CA GLU A 31 -13.09 24.97 -17.51
C GLU A 31 -13.24 24.60 -16.02
N VAL A 32 -12.15 24.60 -15.24
CA VAL A 32 -12.20 24.17 -13.84
C VAL A 32 -12.73 25.30 -12.96
N ARG A 33 -13.96 25.16 -12.45
CA ARG A 33 -14.50 26.05 -11.41
C ARG A 33 -13.98 25.60 -10.05
N PHE A 34 -13.14 26.43 -9.44
CA PHE A 34 -12.62 26.19 -8.09
C PHE A 34 -13.66 26.57 -7.05
N ASP A 35 -14.36 25.58 -6.51
CA ASP A 35 -15.08 25.75 -5.25
C ASP A 35 -14.11 25.50 -4.09
N LEU A 36 -13.89 26.55 -3.28
CA LEU A 36 -12.94 26.53 -2.18
C LEU A 36 -13.34 25.53 -1.10
N TYR A 37 -14.64 25.35 -0.86
CA TYR A 37 -15.11 24.50 0.23
C TYR A 37 -14.83 23.01 -0.02
N PRO A 38 -15.27 22.39 -1.13
CA PRO A 38 -14.90 21.00 -1.47
C PRO A 38 -13.39 20.81 -1.60
N LEU A 39 -12.67 21.83 -2.08
CA LEU A 39 -11.22 21.76 -2.20
C LEU A 39 -10.55 21.64 -0.82
N ILE A 40 -10.89 22.50 0.14
CA ILE A 40 -10.34 22.42 1.49
C ILE A 40 -10.70 21.08 2.14
N VAL A 41 -11.95 20.66 2.05
CA VAL A 41 -12.40 19.37 2.63
C VAL A 41 -11.64 18.20 2.02
N SER A 42 -11.47 18.17 0.69
CA SER A 42 -10.74 17.09 0.02
C SER A 42 -9.26 17.06 0.38
N ILE A 43 -8.61 18.22 0.53
CA ILE A 43 -7.21 18.33 0.97
C ILE A 43 -7.06 17.80 2.40
N LEU A 44 -7.95 18.19 3.31
CA LEU A 44 -7.93 17.72 4.70
C LEU A 44 -8.15 16.21 4.79
N LEU A 45 -9.13 15.67 4.06
CA LEU A 45 -9.39 14.23 4.00
C LEU A 45 -8.21 13.46 3.40
N LEU A 46 -7.58 14.01 2.36
CA LEU A 46 -6.38 13.41 1.75
C LEU A 46 -5.23 13.32 2.74
N TRP A 47 -4.93 14.41 3.45
CA TRP A 47 -3.89 14.43 4.48
C TRP A 47 -4.20 13.50 5.65
N ALA A 48 -5.45 13.51 6.12
CA ALA A 48 -5.91 12.59 7.15
C ALA A 48 -5.70 11.13 6.74
N GLY A 49 -6.04 10.77 5.50
CA GLY A 49 -5.81 9.44 4.95
C GLY A 49 -4.33 9.02 4.97
N TYR A 50 -3.42 9.90 4.57
CA TYR A 50 -1.98 9.61 4.60
C TYR A 50 -1.44 9.48 6.03
N VAL A 51 -1.89 10.33 6.96
CA VAL A 51 -1.48 10.24 8.38
C VAL A 51 -2.01 8.95 9.00
N LEU A 52 -3.28 8.61 8.80
CA LEU A 52 -3.89 7.38 9.31
C LEU A 52 -3.19 6.14 8.74
N SER A 53 -2.81 6.14 7.45
CA SER A 53 -2.04 5.03 6.88
C SER A 53 -0.64 4.91 7.50
N ALA A 54 0.03 6.03 7.77
CA ALA A 54 1.30 6.00 8.50
C ALA A 54 1.15 5.51 9.96
N LEU A 55 0.07 5.86 10.64
CA LEU A 55 -0.23 5.37 11.99
C LEU A 55 -0.58 3.88 12.00
N SER A 56 -1.27 3.40 10.98
CA SER A 56 -1.51 1.97 10.78
C SER A 56 -0.19 1.22 10.55
N TRP A 57 0.75 1.78 9.77
CA TRP A 57 2.11 1.24 9.64
C TRP A 57 2.87 1.20 10.98
N TRP A 58 2.75 2.24 11.80
CA TRP A 58 3.32 2.24 13.15
C TRP A 58 2.70 1.15 14.04
N ASN A 59 1.37 1.04 14.05
CA ASN A 59 0.62 0.07 14.85
C ASN A 59 0.95 -1.38 14.46
N ILE A 60 1.08 -1.69 13.16
CA ILE A 60 1.46 -3.04 12.73
C ILE A 60 2.88 -3.39 13.15
N LEU A 61 3.84 -2.46 13.06
CA LEU A 61 5.20 -2.68 13.56
C LEU A 61 5.20 -2.96 15.06
N TYR A 62 4.44 -2.17 15.83
CA TYR A 62 4.29 -2.37 17.27
C TYR A 62 3.74 -3.76 17.62
N ARG A 63 2.71 -4.22 16.89
CA ARG A 63 2.13 -5.57 17.06
C ARG A 63 3.08 -6.70 16.68
N HIS A 64 4.08 -6.41 15.86
CA HIS A 64 5.18 -7.33 15.53
C HIS A 64 6.39 -7.18 16.45
N HIS A 65 6.25 -6.51 17.60
CA HIS A 65 7.32 -6.25 18.56
C HIS A 65 8.50 -5.45 17.97
N ILE A 66 8.22 -4.59 17.00
CA ILE A 66 9.20 -3.68 16.39
C ILE A 66 8.89 -2.27 16.89
N THR A 67 9.66 -1.80 17.86
CA THR A 67 9.48 -0.49 18.47
C THR A 67 10.13 0.60 17.60
N VAL A 68 9.29 1.47 17.04
CA VAL A 68 9.74 2.66 16.31
C VAL A 68 8.94 3.88 16.75
N SER A 69 9.55 5.06 16.65
CA SER A 69 8.82 6.30 16.88
C SER A 69 7.76 6.53 15.81
N VAL A 70 6.64 7.14 16.19
CA VAL A 70 5.58 7.54 15.24
C VAL A 70 6.16 8.42 14.12
N LYS A 71 7.09 9.32 14.47
CA LYS A 71 7.82 10.14 13.49
C LYS A 71 8.55 9.31 12.44
N LEU A 72 9.25 8.24 12.85
CA LEU A 72 9.94 7.35 11.91
C LEU A 72 8.94 6.61 11.01
N ALA A 73 7.80 6.17 11.55
CA ALA A 73 6.75 5.52 10.77
C ALA A 73 6.16 6.47 9.71
N ILE A 74 5.81 7.71 10.08
CA ILE A 74 5.33 8.76 9.15
C ILE A 74 6.37 9.03 8.05
N VAL A 75 7.63 9.25 8.43
CA VAL A 75 8.69 9.53 7.44
C VAL A 75 8.93 8.34 6.52
N SER A 76 8.96 7.11 7.05
CA SER A 76 9.18 5.91 6.24
C SER A 76 8.03 5.65 5.27
N HIS A 77 6.78 5.86 5.71
CA HIS A 77 5.59 5.72 4.88
C HIS A 77 5.53 6.81 3.79
N GLY A 78 5.70 8.08 4.17
CA GLY A 78 5.66 9.22 3.25
C GLY A 78 6.73 9.17 2.16
N GLN A 79 7.98 8.84 2.52
CA GLN A 79 9.06 8.70 1.54
C GLN A 79 8.77 7.60 0.51
N ALA A 80 8.14 6.51 0.93
CA ALA A 80 7.80 5.40 0.04
C ALA A 80 6.69 5.79 -0.95
N ILE A 81 5.75 6.67 -0.56
CA ILE A 81 4.70 7.19 -1.46
C ILE A 81 5.30 8.05 -2.57
N PHE A 82 6.22 8.97 -2.26
CA PHE A 82 6.82 9.84 -3.30
C PHE A 82 7.72 9.09 -4.26
N ALA A 83 8.36 8.01 -3.80
CA ALA A 83 9.20 7.18 -4.65
C ALA A 83 8.42 6.03 -5.34
N LYS A 84 7.10 5.91 -5.13
CA LYS A 84 6.27 4.87 -5.76
C LYS A 84 6.19 5.01 -7.28
N TYR A 85 6.51 6.17 -7.85
CA TYR A 85 6.41 6.36 -9.30
C TYR A 85 7.50 5.59 -10.05
N ILE A 86 8.62 5.27 -9.41
CA ILE A 86 9.73 4.48 -9.99
C ILE A 86 10.37 3.70 -8.83
N PRO A 87 10.16 2.37 -8.64
CA PRO A 87 9.66 1.31 -9.56
C PRO A 87 8.19 0.86 -9.37
N GLY A 88 7.26 1.73 -8.98
CA GLY A 88 5.84 1.35 -8.84
C GLY A 88 5.41 1.03 -7.40
N LYS A 89 4.25 0.38 -7.25
CA LYS A 89 3.68 -0.03 -5.95
C LYS A 89 4.58 -0.99 -5.17
N ILE A 90 5.52 -1.69 -5.81
CA ILE A 90 6.51 -2.51 -5.11
C ILE A 90 7.36 -1.66 -4.16
N TRP A 91 7.64 -0.40 -4.52
CA TRP A 91 8.42 0.51 -3.70
C TRP A 91 7.68 0.99 -2.45
N THR A 92 6.35 1.03 -2.46
CA THR A 92 5.61 1.36 -1.23
C THR A 92 5.83 0.30 -0.16
N ILE A 93 6.10 -0.94 -0.58
CA ILE A 93 6.42 -2.06 0.30
C ILE A 93 7.89 -2.00 0.72
N LEU A 94 8.80 -2.05 -0.24
CA LEU A 94 10.24 -2.15 0.03
C LEU A 94 10.83 -0.86 0.60
N GLY A 95 10.36 0.30 0.15
CA GLY A 95 10.89 1.61 0.52
C GLY A 95 10.69 1.93 1.99
N ARG A 96 9.48 1.70 2.52
CA ARG A 96 9.19 1.93 3.95
C ARG A 96 9.90 0.91 4.84
N ALA A 97 9.93 -0.37 4.40
CA ALA A 97 10.66 -1.43 5.10
C ALA A 97 12.17 -1.14 5.18
N SER A 98 12.79 -0.72 4.08
CA SER A 98 14.21 -0.35 4.04
C SER A 98 14.53 0.83 4.96
N LYS A 99 13.63 1.80 5.07
CA LYS A 99 13.83 2.96 5.95
C LYS A 99 13.73 2.59 7.43
N VAL A 100 12.84 1.67 7.80
CA VAL A 100 12.74 1.15 9.17
C VAL A 100 13.94 0.27 9.49
N ALA A 101 14.34 -0.62 8.58
CA ALA A 101 15.49 -1.51 8.75
C ALA A 101 16.81 -0.77 8.99
N SER A 102 16.94 0.47 8.49
CA SER A 102 18.15 1.26 8.76
C SER A 102 18.19 1.88 10.17
N HIS A 103 17.16 1.67 10.99
CA HIS A 103 17.05 2.18 12.36
C HIS A 103 16.68 1.07 13.37
N THR A 104 16.65 -0.19 12.95
CA THR A 104 16.32 -1.35 13.78
C THR A 104 17.22 -2.52 13.39
N ASP A 105 17.31 -3.55 14.24
CA ASP A 105 18.09 -4.76 13.95
C ASP A 105 17.35 -5.74 13.01
N LYS A 106 16.18 -5.34 12.50
CA LYS A 106 15.33 -6.19 11.67
C LYS A 106 15.74 -6.13 10.21
N SER A 107 15.70 -7.29 9.55
CA SER A 107 16.05 -7.38 8.14
C SER A 107 15.04 -6.65 7.25
N VAL A 108 15.51 -6.12 6.12
CA VAL A 108 14.62 -5.53 5.10
C VAL A 108 13.58 -6.54 4.61
N SER A 109 13.95 -7.84 4.54
CA SER A 109 13.05 -8.91 4.14
C SER A 109 11.88 -9.07 5.10
N GLU A 110 12.17 -9.18 6.40
CA GLU A 110 11.15 -9.30 7.46
C GLU A 110 10.21 -8.09 7.48
N LEU A 111 10.76 -6.88 7.40
CA LEU A 111 9.96 -5.65 7.39
C LEU A 111 9.14 -5.49 6.11
N SER A 112 9.69 -5.89 4.96
CA SER A 112 8.96 -5.89 3.68
C SER A 112 7.80 -6.87 3.74
N PHE A 113 7.97 -7.96 4.47
CA PHE A 113 6.92 -8.93 4.72
C PHE A 113 5.75 -8.33 5.50
N ILE A 114 6.04 -7.71 6.63
CA ILE A 114 5.03 -7.06 7.47
C ILE A 114 4.30 -5.99 6.65
N SER A 115 5.05 -5.22 5.88
CA SER A 115 4.50 -4.23 4.98
C SER A 115 3.60 -4.84 3.89
N LEU A 116 3.96 -5.98 3.29
CA LEU A 116 3.13 -6.66 2.29
C LEU A 116 1.79 -7.12 2.90
N LYS A 117 1.81 -7.66 4.12
CA LYS A 117 0.59 -8.07 4.83
C LYS A 117 -0.40 -6.93 5.00
N GLU A 118 0.09 -5.79 5.46
CA GLU A 118 -0.75 -4.59 5.61
C GLU A 118 -1.35 -4.16 4.28
N GLN A 119 -0.58 -4.19 3.18
CA GLN A 119 -1.09 -3.84 1.85
C GLN A 119 -2.17 -4.82 1.36
N LEU A 120 -2.05 -6.11 1.67
CA LEU A 120 -3.09 -7.11 1.38
C LEU A 120 -4.36 -6.86 2.19
N VAL A 121 -4.22 -6.51 3.47
CA VAL A 121 -5.36 -6.13 4.33
C VAL A 121 -6.04 -4.86 3.81
N TYR A 122 -5.27 -3.83 3.43
CA TYR A 122 -5.82 -2.62 2.81
C TYR A 122 -6.56 -2.91 1.52
N LEU A 123 -6.00 -3.78 0.66
CA LEU A 123 -6.65 -4.17 -0.57
C LEU A 123 -7.97 -4.90 -0.30
N LEU A 124 -8.00 -5.81 0.69
CA LEU A 124 -9.21 -6.52 1.08
C LEU A 124 -10.27 -5.56 1.62
N ILE A 125 -9.91 -4.70 2.57
CA ILE A 125 -10.83 -3.70 3.13
C ILE A 125 -11.36 -2.77 2.03
N GLY A 126 -10.49 -2.30 1.15
CA GLY A 126 -10.87 -1.47 0.01
C GLY A 126 -11.88 -2.17 -0.91
N ILE A 127 -11.67 -3.44 -1.22
CA ILE A 127 -12.62 -4.23 -2.01
C ILE A 127 -13.95 -4.38 -1.26
N LEU A 128 -13.92 -4.73 0.02
CA LEU A 128 -15.14 -4.90 0.83
C LEU A 128 -15.97 -3.60 0.90
N ILE A 129 -15.31 -2.47 1.14
CA ILE A 129 -15.95 -1.15 1.13
C ILE A 129 -16.52 -0.83 -0.25
N SER A 130 -15.85 -1.25 -1.34
CA SER A 130 -16.30 -0.97 -2.71
C SER A 130 -17.53 -1.76 -3.17
N ILE A 131 -17.87 -2.88 -2.51
CA ILE A 131 -19.03 -3.72 -2.90
C ILE A 131 -20.32 -2.90 -2.86
N VAL A 132 -20.53 -2.10 -1.81
CA VAL A 132 -21.75 -1.30 -1.62
C VAL A 132 -21.92 -0.23 -2.70
N PRO A 133 -20.97 0.69 -2.95
CA PRO A 133 -21.13 1.70 -4.00
C PRO A 133 -21.20 1.08 -5.39
N VAL A 134 -20.49 -0.03 -5.66
CA VAL A 134 -20.59 -0.73 -6.95
C VAL A 134 -22.01 -1.30 -7.15
N TYR A 135 -22.59 -1.90 -6.12
CA TYR A 135 -23.98 -2.37 -6.17
C TYR A 135 -24.97 -1.23 -6.39
N ILE A 136 -24.81 -0.10 -5.69
CA ILE A 136 -25.70 1.06 -5.84
C ILE A 136 -25.62 1.66 -7.26
N LEU A 137 -24.42 1.77 -7.83
CA LEU A 137 -24.22 2.40 -9.14
C LEU A 137 -24.51 1.49 -10.33
N TYR A 138 -24.18 0.19 -10.22
CA TYR A 138 -24.20 -0.75 -11.34
C TYR A 138 -25.11 -1.97 -11.12
N GLY A 139 -25.77 -2.10 -9.96
CA GLY A 139 -26.58 -3.27 -9.62
C GLY A 139 -25.81 -4.59 -9.61
N ILE A 140 -26.51 -5.69 -9.87
CA ILE A 140 -25.94 -7.04 -10.03
C ILE A 140 -25.38 -7.19 -11.46
N SER A 141 -24.33 -6.43 -11.77
CA SER A 141 -23.64 -6.46 -13.07
C SER A 141 -22.40 -7.35 -13.07
N LEU A 142 -21.80 -7.55 -14.24
CA LEU A 142 -20.50 -8.21 -14.36
C LEU A 142 -19.41 -7.53 -13.51
N VAL A 143 -19.45 -6.20 -13.40
CA VAL A 143 -18.51 -5.43 -12.58
C VAL A 143 -18.69 -5.77 -11.09
N PHE A 144 -19.94 -5.86 -10.62
CA PHE A 144 -20.24 -6.29 -9.26
C PHE A 144 -19.68 -7.69 -8.98
N PHE A 145 -19.94 -8.65 -9.86
CA PHE A 145 -19.40 -10.01 -9.71
C PHE A 145 -17.88 -10.03 -9.70
N PHE A 146 -17.23 -9.23 -10.55
CA PHE A 146 -15.77 -9.15 -10.59
C PHE A 146 -15.20 -8.61 -9.26
N VAL A 147 -15.78 -7.54 -8.71
CA VAL A 147 -15.36 -6.96 -7.43
C VAL A 147 -15.64 -7.94 -6.28
N PHE A 148 -16.83 -8.52 -6.24
CA PHE A 148 -17.26 -9.47 -5.21
C PHE A 148 -16.37 -10.72 -5.21
N LEU A 149 -16.15 -11.34 -6.38
CA LEU A 149 -15.33 -12.54 -6.52
C LEU A 149 -13.85 -12.24 -6.26
N SER A 150 -13.36 -11.05 -6.63
CA SER A 150 -12.02 -10.60 -6.25
C SER A 150 -11.87 -10.46 -4.73
N GLY A 151 -12.91 -9.97 -4.05
CA GLY A 151 -12.97 -9.89 -2.58
C GLY A 151 -12.89 -11.26 -1.94
N ILE A 152 -13.70 -12.22 -2.42
CA ILE A 152 -13.65 -13.61 -1.97
C ILE A 152 -12.28 -14.23 -2.24
N GLY A 153 -11.76 -14.09 -3.47
CA GLY A 153 -10.46 -14.63 -3.86
C GLY A 153 -9.34 -14.11 -2.97
N LEU A 154 -9.31 -12.80 -2.71
CA LEU A 154 -8.32 -12.18 -1.84
C LEU A 154 -8.49 -12.61 -0.38
N PHE A 155 -9.72 -12.70 0.12
CA PHE A 155 -10.01 -13.21 1.46
C PHE A 155 -9.47 -14.65 1.62
N LEU A 156 -9.73 -15.51 0.65
CA LEU A 156 -9.23 -16.87 0.62
C LEU A 156 -7.70 -16.89 0.58
N ILE A 157 -7.05 -16.05 -0.24
CA ILE A 157 -5.58 -15.95 -0.28
C ILE A 157 -4.99 -15.55 1.09
N ILE A 158 -5.61 -14.60 1.79
CA ILE A 158 -5.07 -14.06 3.06
C ILE A 158 -5.28 -15.05 4.22
N PHE A 159 -6.44 -15.70 4.29
CA PHE A 159 -6.85 -16.47 5.47
C PHE A 159 -6.78 -17.99 5.30
N ASN A 160 -6.65 -18.51 4.07
CA ASN A 160 -6.59 -19.95 3.83
C ASN A 160 -5.13 -20.45 3.79
N LYS A 161 -4.78 -21.31 4.75
CA LYS A 161 -3.45 -21.92 4.87
C LYS A 161 -3.04 -22.73 3.64
N THR A 162 -3.99 -23.42 3.00
CA THR A 162 -3.73 -24.25 1.82
C THR A 162 -3.35 -23.39 0.62
N ILE A 163 -4.09 -22.31 0.38
CA ILE A 163 -3.80 -21.37 -0.72
C ILE A 163 -2.50 -20.64 -0.47
N HIS A 164 -2.24 -20.25 0.77
CA HIS A 164 -0.96 -19.67 1.18
C HIS A 164 0.22 -20.60 0.90
N ASN A 165 0.10 -21.88 1.26
CA ASN A 165 1.13 -22.89 0.97
C ASN A 165 1.30 -23.15 -0.53
N LEU A 166 0.22 -23.12 -1.31
CA LEU A 166 0.28 -23.23 -2.77
C LEU A 166 1.03 -22.04 -3.39
N LEU A 167 0.73 -20.81 -2.94
CA LEU A 167 1.45 -19.60 -3.34
C LEU A 167 2.93 -19.67 -2.97
N LEU A 168 3.25 -20.15 -1.76
CA LEU A 168 4.63 -20.41 -1.33
C LEU A 168 5.35 -21.37 -2.26
N TRP A 169 4.69 -22.47 -2.63
CA TRP A 169 5.25 -23.46 -3.52
C TRP A 169 5.49 -22.88 -4.92
N MET A 170 4.52 -22.13 -5.48
CA MET A 170 4.67 -21.45 -6.77
C MET A 170 5.82 -20.44 -6.75
N LEU A 171 5.87 -19.58 -5.72
CA LEU A 171 6.96 -18.61 -5.54
C LEU A 171 8.30 -19.30 -5.34
N GLY A 172 8.35 -20.39 -4.58
CA GLY A 172 9.56 -21.17 -4.36
C GLY A 172 10.12 -21.75 -5.66
N LYS A 173 9.23 -22.18 -6.57
CA LYS A 173 9.60 -22.68 -7.90
C LYS A 173 10.18 -21.58 -8.80
N VAL A 174 9.63 -20.36 -8.72
CA VAL A 174 10.10 -19.21 -9.51
C VAL A 174 11.39 -18.60 -8.93
N MET A 175 11.44 -18.40 -7.62
CA MET A 175 12.53 -17.70 -6.94
C MET A 175 13.70 -18.60 -6.54
N LYS A 176 13.57 -19.93 -6.68
CA LYS A 176 14.54 -20.95 -6.22
C LYS A 176 14.94 -20.82 -4.74
N LYS A 177 14.13 -20.11 -3.95
CA LYS A 177 14.24 -19.93 -2.50
C LYS A 177 12.84 -20.01 -1.94
N THR A 178 12.65 -20.76 -0.85
CA THR A 178 11.39 -20.81 -0.12
C THR A 178 11.21 -19.47 0.59
N PRO A 179 10.29 -18.60 0.14
CA PRO A 179 10.00 -17.40 0.91
C PRO A 179 9.37 -17.86 2.22
N GLU A 180 9.79 -17.29 3.35
CA GLU A 180 9.02 -17.46 4.58
C GLU A 180 7.81 -16.53 4.47
N LEU A 181 6.67 -17.03 3.96
CA LEU A 181 5.41 -16.29 4.04
C LEU A 181 4.73 -16.62 5.39
N PRO A 182 4.62 -15.68 6.34
CA PRO A 182 3.85 -15.94 7.55
C PRO A 182 2.34 -15.88 7.32
N LEU A 183 1.66 -16.93 7.77
CA LEU A 183 0.21 -17.10 7.80
C LEU A 183 -0.44 -16.01 8.65
N LEU A 184 -1.46 -15.34 8.10
CA LEU A 184 -2.36 -14.49 8.86
C LEU A 184 -3.53 -15.35 9.36
N THR A 185 -3.46 -15.81 10.61
CA THR A 185 -4.63 -16.40 11.27
C THR A 185 -5.72 -15.32 11.37
N ILE A 186 -7.00 -15.68 11.18
CA ILE A 186 -8.16 -14.77 11.26
C ILE A 186 -8.10 -13.88 12.52
N ARG A 187 -7.69 -14.45 13.65
CA ARG A 187 -7.52 -13.75 14.94
C ARG A 187 -6.46 -12.63 14.90
N ASN A 188 -5.41 -12.79 14.09
CA ASN A 188 -4.38 -11.78 13.89
C ASN A 188 -4.80 -10.75 12.84
N GLY A 189 -5.55 -11.15 11.81
CA GLY A 189 -6.09 -10.24 10.80
C GLY A 189 -7.07 -9.19 11.36
N LEU A 190 -8.04 -9.61 12.17
CA LEU A 190 -8.99 -8.70 12.84
C LEU A 190 -8.33 -7.77 13.85
N LYS A 191 -7.16 -8.15 14.36
CA LYS A 191 -6.34 -7.29 15.21
C LYS A 191 -5.60 -6.24 14.38
N LEU A 192 -5.30 -6.49 13.11
CA LEU A 192 -4.48 -5.60 12.27
C LEU A 192 -5.28 -4.48 11.59
N SER A 193 -6.59 -4.66 11.40
CA SER A 193 -7.54 -3.61 10.99
C SER A 193 -7.91 -2.71 12.16
#